data_AF-A0A4U1JAM6-F1
#
_entry.id   AF-A0A4U1JAM6-F1
#
_cell.length_a   1.000
_cell.length_b   1.000
_cell.length_c   1.000
_cell.angle_alpha   90.00
_cell.angle_beta   90.00
_cell.angle_gamma   90.00
#
_symmetry.space_group_name_H-M   'P 1'
#
loop_
_entity.id
_entity.type
_entity.pdbx_description
1 polymer ?
#
loop_
_entity_poly.entity_id
_entity_poly.type
_entity_poly.pdbx_seq_one_letter_code
_entity_poly.pdbx_strand_id
1 'polypeptide(L)'
;MTHERRSSDGRRRRARLVADLDHIAASRHLYHDDDEASDARLRLQDAVRDAVATVLTDKQREVVEAYFFEGLSQGEIARRLGITQQVVQKRIYGDERGGRAVGGALRKLREALAPLVSPPVPS
;
A
#
# COMPACT_ATOMS: atom_id res chain seq x y z
N MET A 1 4.79 -18.84 55.10
CA MET A 1 4.44 -17.68 55.97
C MET A 1 5.61 -16.72 55.98
N THR A 2 5.52 -15.60 55.26
CA THR A 2 5.95 -14.27 55.73
C THR A 2 5.57 -13.23 54.69
N HIS A 3 4.70 -12.33 55.12
CA HIS A 3 4.40 -11.06 54.49
C HIS A 3 5.62 -10.14 54.65
N GLU A 4 6.04 -9.44 53.60
CA GLU A 4 6.63 -8.12 53.77
C GLU A 4 5.99 -7.13 52.79
N ARG A 5 5.25 -6.20 53.37
CA ARG A 5 4.84 -4.94 52.76
C ARG A 5 5.95 -3.91 53.04
N ARG A 6 6.39 -3.19 52.01
CA ARG A 6 6.83 -1.79 52.09
C ARG A 6 6.43 -1.13 50.77
N SER A 7 5.38 -0.32 50.78
CA SER A 7 5.43 1.13 51.05
C SER A 7 6.06 1.90 49.91
N SER A 8 5.24 2.67 49.18
CA SER A 8 5.51 4.10 48.97
C SER A 8 4.36 4.78 48.24
N ASP A 9 3.86 5.78 48.95
CA ASP A 9 3.00 6.87 48.56
C ASP A 9 3.67 7.75 47.48
N GLY A 10 2.86 8.49 46.72
CA GLY A 10 3.34 9.46 45.74
C GLY A 10 2.48 9.62 44.49
N ARG A 11 1.15 9.82 44.64
CA ARG A 11 0.29 10.22 43.51
C ARG A 11 0.66 11.63 43.01
N ARG A 12 1.60 11.71 42.07
CA ARG A 12 1.81 12.90 41.23
C ARG A 12 0.59 13.09 40.32
N ARG A 13 -0.29 14.04 40.64
CA ARG A 13 -1.33 14.52 39.70
C ARG A 13 -0.61 15.14 38.49
N ARG A 14 -0.61 14.43 37.36
CA ARG A 14 -0.19 15.00 36.08
C ARG A 14 -1.24 16.06 35.68
N ALA A 15 -0.83 17.32 35.60
CA ALA A 15 -1.62 18.34 34.93
C ALA A 15 -1.78 17.92 33.47
N ARG A 16 -3.03 17.74 33.02
CA ARG A 16 -3.32 17.52 31.60
C ARG A 16 -3.26 18.87 30.91
N LEU A 17 -2.24 19.08 30.10
CA LEU A 17 -2.25 20.12 29.08
C LEU A 17 -3.29 19.68 28.03
N VAL A 18 -4.44 20.36 28.01
CA VAL A 18 -5.42 20.23 26.93
C VAL A 18 -5.09 21.34 25.94
N ALA A 19 -4.82 20.97 24.69
CA ALA A 19 -4.68 21.94 23.63
C ALA A 19 -6.03 22.62 23.43
N ASP A 20 -6.06 23.94 23.57
CA ASP A 20 -7.21 24.75 23.17
C ASP A 20 -7.22 24.81 21.63
N LEU A 21 -7.96 23.87 21.03
CA LEU A 21 -8.04 23.69 19.58
C LEU A 21 -8.90 24.76 18.91
N ASP A 22 -9.64 25.56 19.68
CA ASP A 22 -10.54 26.60 19.17
C ASP A 22 -9.79 27.91 18.86
N HIS A 23 -8.51 28.01 19.23
CA HIS A 23 -7.67 29.18 18.97
C HIS A 23 -6.86 29.09 17.65
N ILE A 24 -7.04 28.05 16.83
CA ILE A 24 -6.36 27.97 15.53
C ILE A 24 -7.05 28.92 14.55
N ALA A 25 -6.46 30.10 14.40
CA ALA A 25 -6.95 31.19 13.57
C ALA A 25 -7.32 30.71 12.16
N ALA A 26 -8.57 30.96 11.78
CA ALA A 26 -9.15 30.73 10.44
C ALA A 26 -8.42 31.46 9.29
N SER A 27 -7.35 32.21 9.58
CA SER A 27 -6.47 32.87 8.61
C SER A 27 -5.26 32.03 8.17
N ARG A 28 -5.07 30.81 8.71
CA ARG A 28 -4.12 29.83 8.15
C ARG A 28 -4.84 28.94 7.16
N HIS A 29 -4.69 29.29 5.89
CA HIS A 29 -5.03 28.50 4.71
C HIS A 29 -4.54 27.05 4.87
N LEU A 30 -5.43 26.14 5.29
CA LEU A 30 -5.14 24.73 5.62
C LEU A 30 -5.77 23.74 4.63
N TYR A 31 -6.49 24.21 3.59
CA TYR A 31 -7.34 23.39 2.73
C TYR A 31 -7.18 23.71 1.23
N HIS A 32 -5.94 23.74 0.73
CA HIS A 32 -5.71 23.76 -0.73
C HIS A 32 -4.74 22.67 -1.17
N ASP A 33 -3.75 22.34 -0.35
CA ASP A 33 -2.83 21.23 -0.65
C ASP A 33 -3.48 19.84 -0.47
N ASP A 34 -4.42 19.69 0.47
CA ASP A 34 -5.06 18.39 0.75
C ASP A 34 -6.03 17.94 -0.36
N ASP A 35 -6.74 18.88 -1.00
CA ASP A 35 -7.72 18.56 -2.04
C ASP A 35 -7.04 18.14 -3.35
N GLU A 36 -6.00 18.87 -3.79
CA GLU A 36 -5.23 18.50 -4.98
C GLU A 36 -4.44 17.19 -4.78
N ALA A 37 -3.88 16.97 -3.59
CA ALA A 37 -3.22 15.72 -3.24
C ALA A 37 -4.23 14.54 -3.19
N SER A 38 -5.44 14.79 -2.70
CA SER A 38 -6.53 13.81 -2.70
C SER A 38 -6.97 13.45 -4.11
N ASP A 39 -7.14 14.43 -4.99
CA ASP A 39 -7.52 14.22 -6.40
C ASP A 39 -6.42 13.51 -7.19
N ALA A 40 -5.15 13.85 -6.97
CA ALA A 40 -4.02 13.13 -7.55
C ALA A 40 -3.98 11.67 -7.08
N ARG A 41 -4.27 11.44 -5.79
CA ARG A 41 -4.32 10.10 -5.20
C ARG A 41 -5.47 9.27 -5.77
N LEU A 42 -6.65 9.84 -5.94
CA LEU A 42 -7.81 9.18 -6.56
C LEU A 42 -7.51 8.82 -8.02
N ARG A 43 -6.99 9.77 -8.80
CA ARG A 43 -6.56 9.52 -10.20
C ARG A 43 -5.55 8.39 -10.30
N LEU A 44 -4.57 8.33 -9.38
CA LEU A 44 -3.60 7.24 -9.35
C LEU A 44 -4.25 5.89 -8.99
N GLN A 45 -5.19 5.87 -8.05
CA GLN A 45 -5.91 4.64 -7.70
C GLN A 45 -6.75 4.11 -8.85
N ASP A 46 -7.44 4.99 -9.58
CA ASP A 46 -8.25 4.62 -10.72
C ASP A 46 -7.36 4.11 -11.87
N ALA A 47 -6.25 4.78 -12.14
CA ALA A 47 -5.26 4.29 -13.10
C ALA A 47 -4.70 2.91 -12.73
N VAL A 48 -4.44 2.65 -11.45
CA VAL A 48 -3.99 1.32 -10.97
C VAL A 48 -5.08 0.27 -11.20
N ARG A 49 -6.34 0.57 -10.87
CA ARG A 49 -7.46 -0.34 -11.12
C ARG A 49 -7.61 -0.65 -12.60
N ASP A 50 -7.59 0.37 -13.44
CA ASP A 50 -7.71 0.22 -14.89
C ASP A 50 -6.53 -0.57 -15.47
N ALA A 51 -5.30 -0.33 -15.02
CA ALA A 51 -4.12 -1.07 -15.48
C ALA A 51 -4.20 -2.56 -15.10
N VAL A 52 -4.61 -2.88 -13.87
CA VAL A 52 -4.91 -4.26 -13.45
C VAL A 52 -6.01 -4.84 -14.33
N ALA A 53 -7.01 -4.04 -14.66
CA ALA A 53 -8.19 -4.45 -15.40
C ALA A 53 -8.00 -4.62 -16.92
N THR A 54 -6.92 -4.10 -17.50
CA THR A 54 -6.76 -4.05 -18.97
C THR A 54 -5.44 -4.59 -19.47
N VAL A 55 -4.36 -4.53 -18.66
CA VAL A 55 -3.00 -4.89 -19.11
C VAL A 55 -2.64 -6.34 -18.75
N LEU A 56 -3.23 -6.85 -17.67
CA LEU A 56 -2.95 -8.20 -17.17
C LEU A 56 -3.81 -9.23 -17.88
N THR A 57 -3.23 -10.40 -18.16
CA THR A 57 -4.04 -11.58 -18.54
C THR A 57 -4.88 -12.03 -17.34
N ASP A 58 -5.98 -12.75 -17.58
CA ASP A 58 -6.87 -13.23 -16.51
C ASP A 58 -6.10 -13.97 -15.40
N LYS A 59 -5.17 -14.86 -15.81
CA LYS A 59 -4.32 -15.61 -14.89
C LYS A 59 -3.35 -14.74 -14.08
N GLN A 60 -2.91 -13.61 -14.63
CA GLN A 60 -2.04 -12.65 -13.93
C GLN A 60 -2.85 -11.77 -12.99
N ARG A 61 -4.02 -11.31 -13.44
CA ARG A 61 -4.95 -10.52 -12.64
C ARG A 61 -5.41 -11.28 -11.41
N GLU A 62 -5.85 -12.51 -11.59
CA GLU A 62 -6.33 -13.38 -10.51
C GLU A 62 -5.31 -13.51 -9.36
N VAL A 63 -4.02 -13.69 -9.68
CA VAL A 63 -2.98 -13.75 -8.63
C VAL A 63 -2.62 -12.38 -8.05
N VAL A 64 -2.75 -11.29 -8.81
CA VAL A 64 -2.50 -9.93 -8.33
C VAL A 64 -3.62 -9.50 -7.38
N GLU A 65 -4.87 -9.75 -7.74
CA GLU A 65 -6.05 -9.49 -6.91
C GLU A 65 -5.96 -10.25 -5.60
N ALA A 66 -5.74 -11.56 -5.66
CA ALA A 66 -5.62 -12.40 -4.47
C ALA A 66 -4.45 -11.97 -3.56
N TYR A 67 -3.31 -11.57 -4.12
CA TYR A 67 -2.13 -11.20 -3.31
C TYR A 67 -2.24 -9.79 -2.72
N PHE A 68 -2.55 -8.79 -3.54
CA PHE A 68 -2.48 -7.37 -3.13
C PHE A 68 -3.81 -6.81 -2.60
N PHE A 69 -4.95 -7.37 -3.01
CA PHE A 69 -6.27 -6.85 -2.61
C PHE A 69 -6.94 -7.75 -1.57
N GLU A 70 -6.80 -9.07 -1.67
CA GLU A 70 -7.33 -10.00 -0.67
C GLU A 70 -6.32 -10.34 0.44
N GLY A 71 -5.03 -10.04 0.25
CA GLY A 71 -4.00 -10.27 1.26
C GLY A 71 -3.57 -11.72 1.44
N LEU A 72 -3.85 -12.60 0.46
CA LEU A 72 -3.47 -14.01 0.51
C LEU A 72 -1.97 -14.18 0.26
N SER A 73 -1.34 -15.09 0.98
CA SER A 73 0.03 -15.54 0.70
C SER A 73 0.09 -16.33 -0.61
N GLN A 74 1.26 -16.40 -1.25
CA GLN A 74 1.42 -17.17 -2.49
C GLN A 74 1.09 -18.67 -2.32
N GLY A 75 1.29 -19.23 -1.12
CA GLY A 75 0.91 -20.60 -0.80
C GLY A 75 -0.61 -20.80 -0.71
N GLU A 76 -1.34 -19.83 -0.15
CA GLU A 76 -2.81 -19.84 -0.13
C GLU A 76 -3.39 -19.71 -1.54
N ILE A 77 -2.82 -18.80 -2.35
CA ILE A 77 -3.19 -18.62 -3.76
C ILE A 77 -2.94 -19.91 -4.54
N ALA A 78 -1.78 -20.54 -4.34
CA ALA A 78 -1.43 -21.81 -4.98
C ALA A 78 -2.47 -22.90 -4.68
N ARG A 79 -2.86 -23.06 -3.41
CA ARG A 79 -3.91 -24.00 -2.99
C ARG A 79 -5.27 -23.66 -3.60
N ARG A 80 -5.66 -22.38 -3.56
CA ARG A 80 -6.95 -21.90 -4.11
C ARG A 80 -7.08 -22.18 -5.60
N LEU A 81 -5.99 -22.00 -6.35
CA LEU A 81 -5.98 -22.11 -7.82
C LEU A 81 -5.57 -23.50 -8.33
N GLY A 82 -5.20 -24.44 -7.45
CA GLY A 82 -4.73 -25.76 -7.86
C GLY A 82 -3.41 -25.73 -8.67
N ILE A 83 -2.53 -24.78 -8.38
CA ILE A 83 -1.24 -24.60 -9.06
C ILE A 83 -0.08 -24.60 -8.06
N THR A 84 1.16 -24.65 -8.53
CA THR A 84 2.32 -24.56 -7.65
C THR A 84 2.60 -23.11 -7.23
N GLN A 85 3.21 -22.92 -6.06
CA GLN A 85 3.66 -21.60 -5.59
C GLN A 85 4.64 -20.94 -6.57
N GLN A 86 5.48 -21.74 -7.25
CA GLN A 86 6.38 -21.24 -8.30
C GLN A 86 5.61 -20.65 -9.49
N VAL A 87 4.47 -21.23 -9.89
CA VAL A 87 3.62 -20.65 -10.94
C VAL A 87 3.01 -19.33 -10.49
N VAL A 88 2.57 -19.22 -9.22
CA VAL A 88 2.09 -17.95 -8.64
C VAL A 88 3.19 -16.89 -8.70
N GLN A 89 4.39 -17.24 -8.22
CA GLN A 89 5.56 -16.35 -8.25
C GLN A 89 5.87 -15.86 -9.67
N LYS A 90 5.92 -16.76 -10.65
CA LYS A 90 6.20 -16.39 -12.05
C LYS A 90 5.10 -15.53 -12.67
N ARG A 91 3.84 -15.72 -12.28
CA ARG A 91 2.75 -14.84 -12.74
C ARG A 91 2.89 -13.42 -12.18
N ILE A 92 3.32 -13.27 -10.93
CA ILE A 92 3.53 -11.96 -10.28
C ILE A 92 4.81 -11.28 -10.81
N TYR A 93 5.95 -11.96 -10.71
CA TYR A 93 7.27 -11.36 -10.91
C TYR A 93 7.88 -11.62 -12.30
N GLY A 94 7.38 -12.63 -13.01
CA GLY A 94 7.97 -13.09 -14.27
C GLY A 94 9.02 -14.17 -14.05
N ASP A 95 9.81 -14.43 -15.09
CA ASP A 95 10.92 -15.38 -15.08
C ASP A 95 12.14 -14.73 -15.72
N GLU A 96 13.35 -15.22 -15.44
CA GLU A 96 14.55 -14.75 -16.12
C GLU A 96 14.87 -15.64 -17.33
N ARG A 97 15.07 -15.02 -18.50
CA ARG A 97 15.52 -15.72 -19.71
C ARG A 97 16.68 -14.96 -20.32
N GLY A 98 17.85 -15.59 -20.38
CA GLY A 98 19.06 -14.98 -20.95
C GLY A 98 19.46 -13.66 -20.27
N GLY A 99 19.28 -13.56 -18.94
CA GLY A 99 19.59 -12.36 -18.16
C GLY A 99 18.56 -11.22 -18.27
N ARG A 100 17.42 -11.43 -18.93
CA ARG A 100 16.31 -10.46 -19.00
C ARG A 100 15.09 -10.99 -18.26
N ALA A 101 14.45 -10.14 -17.47
CA ALA A 101 13.16 -10.44 -16.86
C ALA A 101 12.08 -10.46 -17.95
N VAL A 102 11.47 -11.62 -18.17
CA VAL A 102 10.42 -11.85 -19.16
C VAL A 102 9.11 -12.16 -18.47
N GLY A 103 8.04 -11.49 -18.91
CA GLY A 103 6.69 -11.69 -18.35
C GLY A 103 6.50 -10.97 -17.01
N GLY A 104 5.60 -11.51 -16.17
CA GLY A 104 5.27 -10.95 -14.86
C GLY A 104 4.21 -9.85 -14.91
N ALA A 105 3.29 -9.88 -13.95
CA ALA A 105 2.27 -8.86 -13.80
C ALA A 105 2.88 -7.51 -13.38
N LEU A 106 3.83 -7.53 -12.42
CA LEU A 106 4.42 -6.29 -11.91
C LEU A 106 5.23 -5.54 -12.95
N ARG A 107 5.91 -6.24 -13.87
CA ARG A 107 6.62 -5.58 -14.99
C ARG A 107 5.63 -4.85 -15.89
N LYS A 108 4.56 -5.52 -16.30
CA LYS A 108 3.50 -4.94 -17.14
C LYS A 108 2.84 -3.73 -16.48
N LEU A 109 2.50 -3.84 -15.20
CA LEU A 109 1.90 -2.73 -14.45
C LEU A 109 2.86 -1.54 -14.34
N ARG A 110 4.15 -1.78 -14.07
CA ARG A 110 5.15 -0.71 -14.05
C ARG A 110 5.27 0.00 -15.40
N GLU A 111 5.30 -0.75 -16.50
CA GLU A 111 5.37 -0.18 -17.85
C GLU A 111 4.13 0.67 -18.15
N ALA A 112 2.93 0.20 -17.81
CA ALA A 112 1.69 0.91 -18.06
C ALA A 112 1.53 2.17 -17.18
N LEU A 113 2.02 2.14 -15.94
CA LEU A 113 1.87 3.23 -14.98
C LEU A 113 3.05 4.20 -14.98
N ALA A 114 4.17 3.89 -15.65
CA ALA A 114 5.36 4.75 -15.69
C ALA A 114 5.07 6.22 -16.04
N PRO A 115 4.21 6.54 -17.04
CA PRO A 115 3.89 7.93 -17.39
C PRO A 115 3.23 8.74 -16.26
N LEU A 116 2.62 8.07 -15.28
CA LEU A 116 1.90 8.71 -14.18
C LEU A 116 2.76 8.90 -12.93
N VAL A 117 3.92 8.24 -12.86
CA VAL A 117 4.80 8.21 -11.68
C VAL A 117 6.09 9.02 -11.90
N SER A 118 6.46 9.31 -13.15
CA SER A 118 7.56 10.22 -13.45
C SER A 118 7.10 11.69 -13.43
N PRO A 119 7.84 12.61 -12.78
CA PRO A 119 7.57 14.03 -12.92
C PRO A 119 7.81 14.48 -14.37
N PRO A 120 7.06 15.47 -14.89
CA PRO A 120 7.34 16.04 -16.20
C PRO A 120 8.78 16.59 -16.19
N VAL A 121 9.59 16.15 -17.16
CA VAL A 121 10.94 16.68 -17.36
C VAL A 121 10.77 18.14 -17.79
N PRO A 122 11.29 19.14 -17.06
CA PRO A 122 11.22 20.53 -17.51
C PRO A 122 12.03 20.67 -18.80
N SER A 123 11.42 21.32 -19.80
CA SER A 123 12.06 21.71 -21.07
C SER A 123 13.04 22.85 -20.87
#